data_AF-A0A9D0Y0M5-F1
#
_entry.id   AF-A0A9D0Y0M5-F1
#
_cell.length_a   1.000
_cell.length_b   1.000
_cell.length_c   1.000
_cell.angle_alpha   90.00
_cell.angle_beta   90.00
_cell.angle_gamma   90.00
#
_symmetry.space_group_name_H-M   'P 1'
#
loop_
_entity.id
_entity.type
_entity.pdbx_description
1 polymer ?
#
loop_
_entity_poly.entity_id
_entity_poly.type
_entity_poly.pdbx_seq_one_letter_code
_entity_poly.pdbx_strand_id
1 'polypeptide(L)'
;NEKYERVKNWFEKDYVEEKNQLREIIEGPYLNALDMQNIYYKEKLEEGKKCMENIAMDSLIKVQEEPLDIWGNVLRNLDMFYKLMEYIYDKEGWELNSAFSPNIIKNLKIDDDTERLWFRIRHIKLFHEYVKEIKVPAAKMITDMITEIKKTSEYRGVVFPIFPITNLLNRYSVELEYATNYKELSTSKYKTTVKETYTLAYNLQTAKYSKAIERLEQILNECGIEGKITSEFKWSDDKGVMGEYKLILKNFKEIVDCYTDDLPEAKRWTEYFRDAPESLRNITEVKNLNSYIETLEIFCTGGLVEEIDNKEIELESKPKEFSTYYKEVISEMKQYIGLIEGEKNNVMGKAKEEKNKLYDNDLISTLDAIRRSQGKQQVNVEFNLAENPKEKTYGETQKNIETKMADLFQEGREFFRGKKSTFEFFKNVVEKKGNIDWHDSVIEKQELEAMNLIKTEVVVL
;
A
#
# COMPACT_ATOMS: atom_id res chain seq x y z
N ASN A 1 58.48 28.83 9.18
CA ASN A 1 59.12 27.55 9.56
C ASN A 1 58.13 26.53 10.13
N GLU A 2 57.49 26.76 11.28
CA GLU A 2 56.59 25.75 11.90
C GLU A 2 55.42 25.29 10.99
N LYS A 3 54.72 26.23 10.33
CA LYS A 3 53.61 25.90 9.41
C LYS A 3 54.07 25.04 8.23
N TYR A 4 55.24 25.35 7.66
CA TYR A 4 55.81 24.59 6.53
C TYR A 4 56.12 23.15 6.94
N GLU A 5 56.84 22.95 8.04
CA GLU A 5 57.19 21.61 8.53
C GLU A 5 55.94 20.78 8.86
N ARG A 6 54.89 21.40 9.43
CA ARG A 6 53.61 20.73 9.67
C ARG A 6 52.94 20.26 8.38
N VAL A 7 52.83 21.13 7.38
CA VAL A 7 52.20 20.81 6.08
C VAL A 7 53.01 19.74 5.35
N LYS A 8 54.34 19.85 5.36
CA LYS A 8 55.25 18.85 4.80
C LYS A 8 55.08 17.49 5.46
N ASN A 9 55.10 17.44 6.80
CA ASN A 9 54.92 16.19 7.54
C ASN A 9 53.56 15.54 7.24
N TRP A 10 52.49 16.34 7.21
CA TRP A 10 51.17 15.83 6.85
C TRP A 10 51.16 15.29 5.41
N PHE A 11 51.71 16.01 4.44
CA PHE A 11 51.72 15.59 3.04
C PHE A 11 52.58 14.34 2.78
N GLU A 12 53.76 14.26 3.40
CA GLU A 12 54.70 13.16 3.19
C GLU A 12 54.32 11.89 3.96
N LYS A 13 53.58 12.01 5.06
CA LYS A 13 53.22 10.89 5.94
C LYS A 13 51.72 10.67 6.03
N ASP A 14 50.99 11.60 6.64
CA ASP A 14 49.58 11.40 6.99
C ASP A 14 48.72 11.26 5.72
N TYR A 15 48.90 12.13 4.72
CA TYR A 15 48.20 12.05 3.44
C TYR A 15 48.47 10.74 2.69
N VAL A 16 49.69 10.19 2.80
CA VAL A 16 50.03 8.88 2.21
C VAL A 16 49.24 7.76 2.90
N GLU A 17 49.14 7.81 4.23
CA GLU A 17 48.31 6.89 5.01
C GLU A 17 46.83 7.03 4.63
N GLU A 18 46.34 8.27 4.52
CA GLU A 18 44.95 8.55 4.15
C GLU A 18 44.60 8.02 2.76
N LYS A 19 45.50 8.21 1.80
CA LYS A 19 45.35 7.66 0.47
C LYS A 19 45.33 6.13 0.48
N ASN A 20 46.16 5.49 1.32
CA ASN A 20 46.16 4.03 1.45
C ASN A 20 44.84 3.51 2.05
N GLN A 21 44.26 4.20 3.03
CA GLN A 21 42.92 3.85 3.55
C GLN A 21 41.85 3.99 2.45
N LEU A 22 41.92 5.03 1.62
CA LEU A 22 41.01 5.20 0.48
C LEU A 22 41.22 4.13 -0.62
N ARG A 23 42.45 3.60 -0.79
CA ARG A 23 42.76 2.50 -1.73
C ARG A 23 42.08 1.18 -1.40
N GLU A 24 41.72 0.96 -0.14
CA GLU A 24 40.96 -0.22 0.26
C GLU A 24 39.50 -0.16 -0.22
N ILE A 25 39.02 1.02 -0.62
CA ILE A 25 37.59 1.28 -0.86
C ILE A 25 37.31 1.75 -2.30
N ILE A 26 38.29 2.42 -2.95
CA ILE A 26 38.18 2.99 -4.31
C ILE A 26 39.02 2.14 -5.29
N GLU A 27 38.63 2.03 -6.56
CA GLU A 27 39.39 1.29 -7.57
C GLU A 27 40.31 2.16 -8.44
N GLY A 28 41.35 1.50 -8.96
CA GLY A 28 42.59 2.01 -9.53
C GLY A 28 42.56 3.29 -10.37
N PRO A 29 41.78 3.44 -11.45
CA PRO A 29 41.97 4.57 -12.36
C PRO A 29 41.72 5.95 -11.71
N TYR A 30 40.84 6.03 -10.71
CA TYR A 30 40.54 7.28 -10.01
C TYR A 30 41.54 7.58 -8.88
N LEU A 31 42.09 6.55 -8.24
CA LEU A 31 43.21 6.69 -7.31
C LEU A 31 44.52 7.03 -8.03
N ASN A 32 44.70 6.53 -9.25
CA ASN A 32 45.83 6.89 -10.11
C ASN A 32 45.81 8.40 -10.42
N ALA A 33 44.64 9.03 -10.50
CA ALA A 33 44.54 10.49 -10.64
C ALA A 33 45.09 11.22 -9.41
N LEU A 34 44.77 10.78 -8.18
CA LEU A 34 45.39 11.29 -6.96
C LEU A 34 46.91 11.06 -6.95
N ASP A 35 47.37 9.91 -7.45
CA ASP A 35 48.79 9.62 -7.54
C ASP A 35 49.53 10.54 -8.52
N MET A 36 48.93 10.85 -9.66
CA MET A 36 49.45 11.83 -10.62
C MET A 36 49.47 13.25 -10.03
N GLN A 37 48.47 13.62 -9.22
CA GLN A 37 48.41 14.91 -8.55
C GLN A 37 49.48 15.09 -7.46
N ASN A 38 50.09 14.02 -6.95
CA ASN A 38 51.18 14.15 -5.95
C ASN A 38 52.35 14.98 -6.46
N ILE A 39 52.66 14.89 -7.76
CA ILE A 39 53.73 15.69 -8.39
C ILE A 39 53.38 17.17 -8.28
N TYR A 40 52.16 17.54 -8.65
CA TYR A 40 51.64 18.90 -8.57
C TYR A 40 51.71 19.45 -7.14
N TYR A 41 51.25 18.70 -6.15
CA TYR A 41 51.28 19.14 -4.75
C TYR A 41 52.70 19.22 -4.17
N LYS A 42 53.62 18.35 -4.62
CA LYS A 42 55.04 18.44 -4.27
C LYS A 42 55.68 19.71 -4.84
N GLU A 43 55.37 20.07 -6.09
CA GLU A 43 55.82 21.33 -6.69
C GLU A 43 55.29 22.54 -5.91
N LYS A 44 54.01 22.51 -5.49
CA LYS A 44 53.41 23.56 -4.64
C LYS A 44 54.08 23.67 -3.28
N LEU A 45 54.47 22.55 -2.68
CA LEU A 45 55.22 22.52 -1.42
C LEU A 45 56.61 23.15 -1.58
N GLU A 46 57.33 22.83 -2.66
CA GLU A 46 58.63 23.45 -2.97
C GLU A 46 58.50 24.94 -3.30
N GLU A 47 57.46 25.35 -4.03
CA GLU A 47 57.13 26.75 -4.28
C GLU A 47 56.88 27.51 -2.96
N GLY A 48 56.13 26.91 -2.03
CA GLY A 48 55.93 27.43 -0.69
C GLY A 48 57.22 27.57 0.10
N LYS A 49 58.13 26.59 -0.01
CA LYS A 49 59.45 26.67 0.63
C LYS A 49 60.27 27.86 0.11
N LYS A 50 60.30 28.06 -1.20
CA LYS A 50 60.97 29.23 -1.83
C LYS A 50 60.34 30.55 -1.38
N CYS A 51 59.02 30.63 -1.27
CA CYS A 51 58.35 31.81 -0.73
C CYS A 51 58.81 32.07 0.70
N MET A 52 58.81 31.04 1.55
CA MET A 52 59.24 31.12 2.95
C MET A 52 60.70 31.60 3.10
N GLU A 53 61.62 31.06 2.31
CA GLU A 53 63.05 31.43 2.32
C GLU A 53 63.28 32.89 1.88
N ASN A 54 62.38 33.44 1.07
CA ASN A 54 62.42 34.83 0.57
C ASN A 54 61.65 35.83 1.45
N ILE A 55 61.08 35.41 2.58
CA ILE A 55 60.42 36.31 3.54
C ILE A 55 61.49 36.90 4.47
N ALA A 56 61.99 38.08 4.10
CA ALA A 56 62.93 38.84 4.92
C ALA A 56 62.19 39.81 5.85
N MET A 57 61.69 39.31 7.00
CA MET A 57 60.94 40.14 7.97
C MET A 57 61.74 41.34 8.48
N ASP A 58 63.06 41.20 8.60
CA ASP A 58 63.97 42.29 9.00
C ASP A 58 63.94 43.48 8.04
N SER A 59 63.58 43.24 6.77
CA SER A 59 63.45 44.29 5.74
C SER A 59 62.19 45.14 5.92
N LEU A 60 61.25 44.73 6.76
CA LEU A 60 60.06 45.52 7.09
C LEU A 60 60.31 46.55 8.21
N ILE A 61 61.39 46.39 8.98
CA ILE A 61 61.65 47.16 10.22
C ILE A 61 62.77 48.20 10.01
N LYS A 62 63.65 47.99 9.03
CA LYS A 62 64.80 48.87 8.76
C LYS A 62 64.43 49.96 7.73
N VAL A 63 64.96 51.17 7.93
CA VAL A 63 64.86 52.26 6.94
C VAL A 63 65.72 51.89 5.73
N GLN A 64 65.11 51.78 4.55
CA GLN A 64 65.73 51.34 3.29
C GLN A 64 65.30 52.26 2.14
N GLU A 65 66.07 52.26 1.04
CA GLU A 65 65.65 52.88 -0.23
C GLU A 65 64.50 52.06 -0.85
N GLU A 66 63.48 52.73 -1.41
CA GLU A 66 62.27 52.11 -1.99
C GLU A 66 61.51 51.14 -1.06
N PRO A 67 61.12 51.57 0.16
CA PRO A 67 60.51 50.70 1.16
C PRO A 67 59.18 50.07 0.70
N LEU A 68 58.43 50.74 -0.18
CA LEU A 68 57.14 50.24 -0.69
C LEU A 68 57.31 48.98 -1.55
N ASP A 69 58.34 48.92 -2.40
CA ASP A 69 58.59 47.77 -3.28
C ASP A 69 59.09 46.56 -2.49
N ILE A 70 59.96 46.82 -1.50
CA ILE A 70 60.48 45.80 -0.59
C ILE A 70 59.35 45.24 0.27
N TRP A 71 58.52 46.10 0.86
CA TRP A 71 57.36 45.68 1.65
C TRP A 71 56.34 44.92 0.79
N GLY A 72 56.05 45.43 -0.42
CA GLY A 72 55.17 44.76 -1.36
C GLY A 72 55.63 43.35 -1.72
N ASN A 73 56.93 43.16 -1.96
CA ASN A 73 57.49 41.85 -2.24
C ASN A 73 57.43 40.89 -1.04
N VAL A 74 57.78 41.36 0.17
CA VAL A 74 57.70 40.54 1.39
C VAL A 74 56.26 40.14 1.70
N LEU A 75 55.31 41.08 1.61
CA LEU A 75 53.88 40.81 1.82
C LEU A 75 53.32 39.83 0.77
N ARG A 76 53.72 39.96 -0.50
CA ARG A 76 53.34 39.03 -1.56
C ARG A 76 53.86 37.61 -1.30
N ASN A 77 55.13 37.48 -0.91
CA ASN A 77 55.71 36.18 -0.57
C ASN A 77 55.04 35.56 0.66
N LEU A 78 54.69 36.39 1.65
CA LEU A 78 53.94 35.96 2.83
C LEU A 78 52.55 35.45 2.44
N ASP A 79 51.78 36.23 1.70
CA ASP A 79 50.44 35.85 1.21
C ASP A 79 50.47 34.56 0.38
N MET A 80 51.41 34.47 -0.56
CA MET A 80 51.56 33.28 -1.41
C MET A 80 51.99 32.04 -0.61
N PHE A 81 52.89 32.20 0.37
CA PHE A 81 53.25 31.12 1.29
C PHE A 81 52.03 30.57 2.03
N TYR A 82 51.23 31.45 2.65
CA TYR A 82 50.05 31.03 3.41
C TYR A 82 49.01 30.35 2.51
N LYS A 83 48.73 30.93 1.34
CA LYS A 83 47.83 30.35 0.33
C LYS A 83 48.25 28.94 -0.08
N LEU A 84 49.52 28.73 -0.40
CA LEU A 84 50.05 27.42 -0.81
C LEU A 84 49.98 26.40 0.33
N MET A 85 50.37 26.81 1.55
CA MET A 85 50.33 25.93 2.72
C MET A 85 48.90 25.50 3.08
N GLU A 86 47.95 26.43 3.11
CA GLU A 86 46.53 26.15 3.42
C GLU A 86 45.81 25.38 2.31
N TYR A 87 46.28 25.53 1.08
CA TYR A 87 45.78 24.77 -0.05
C TYR A 87 46.20 23.29 0.03
N ILE A 88 47.41 22.99 0.52
CA ILE A 88 47.87 21.61 0.78
C ILE A 88 47.25 21.07 2.07
N TYR A 89 47.46 21.75 3.20
CA TYR A 89 46.96 21.32 4.50
C TYR A 89 46.64 22.48 5.45
N ASP A 90 45.37 22.58 5.83
CA ASP A 90 44.89 23.42 6.91
C ASP A 90 44.42 22.54 8.08
N LYS A 91 45.16 22.59 9.19
CA LYS A 91 44.88 21.82 10.40
C LYS A 91 43.58 22.28 11.06
N GLU A 92 43.37 23.60 11.16
CA GLU A 92 42.19 24.16 11.81
C GLU A 92 40.95 23.81 10.99
N GLY A 93 41.03 23.98 9.67
CA GLY A 93 39.99 23.53 8.74
C GLY A 93 39.70 22.04 8.85
N TRP A 94 40.73 21.19 8.94
CA TRP A 94 40.55 19.74 9.11
C TRP A 94 39.81 19.38 10.41
N GLU A 95 40.19 20.00 11.52
CA GLU A 95 39.61 19.75 12.85
C GLU A 95 38.18 20.29 12.97
N LEU A 96 37.90 21.47 12.40
CA LEU A 96 36.56 22.08 12.39
C LEU A 96 35.56 21.29 11.53
N ASN A 97 36.02 20.63 10.46
CA ASN A 97 35.19 19.78 9.62
C ASN A 97 35.16 18.35 10.17
N SER A 98 34.44 18.15 11.28
CA SER A 98 34.34 16.86 11.98
C SER A 98 33.15 15.99 11.55
N ALA A 99 32.18 16.56 10.84
CA ALA A 99 30.92 15.89 10.49
C ALA A 99 30.67 15.86 8.98
N PHE A 100 30.00 14.80 8.53
CA PHE A 100 29.58 14.65 7.15
C PHE A 100 28.57 15.73 6.74
N SER A 101 28.70 16.23 5.50
CA SER A 101 27.77 17.18 4.88
C SER A 101 27.40 16.73 3.46
N PRO A 102 26.13 16.39 3.19
CA PRO A 102 25.66 15.97 1.86
C PRO A 102 25.92 17.00 0.76
N ASN A 103 25.85 18.30 1.08
CA ASN A 103 26.01 19.36 0.08
C ASN A 103 27.46 19.48 -0.41
N ILE A 104 28.43 19.20 0.46
CA ILE A 104 29.85 19.27 0.10
C ILE A 104 30.19 18.10 -0.82
N ILE A 105 29.78 16.88 -0.45
CA ILE A 105 30.16 15.68 -1.19
C ILE A 105 29.54 15.62 -2.60
N LYS A 106 28.34 16.18 -2.81
CA LYS A 106 27.66 16.19 -4.12
C LYS A 106 28.48 16.89 -5.20
N ASN A 107 29.23 17.92 -4.85
CA ASN A 107 30.02 18.70 -5.81
C ASN A 107 31.50 18.28 -5.84
N LEU A 108 31.93 17.41 -4.93
CA LEU A 108 33.32 17.05 -4.76
C LEU A 108 33.75 16.01 -5.79
N LYS A 109 34.85 16.29 -6.50
CA LYS A 109 35.54 15.28 -7.32
C LYS A 109 36.93 15.02 -6.77
N ILE A 110 37.32 13.76 -6.80
CA ILE A 110 38.61 13.31 -6.26
C ILE A 110 39.81 13.86 -7.06
N ASP A 111 39.59 14.23 -8.31
CA ASP A 111 40.58 14.77 -9.25
C ASP A 111 40.46 16.28 -9.46
N ASP A 112 39.61 16.99 -8.72
CA ASP A 112 39.45 18.44 -8.84
C ASP A 112 40.65 19.21 -8.25
N ASP A 113 41.48 19.85 -9.08
CA ASP A 113 42.62 20.65 -8.63
C ASP A 113 42.25 22.10 -8.26
N THR A 114 40.98 22.50 -8.36
CA THR A 114 40.53 23.83 -7.91
C THR A 114 40.29 23.87 -6.40
N GLU A 115 39.96 22.72 -5.81
CA GLU A 115 39.68 22.57 -4.38
C GLU A 115 40.93 22.17 -3.58
N ARG A 116 40.97 22.58 -2.30
CA ARG A 116 42.11 22.32 -1.41
C ARG A 116 42.29 20.82 -1.18
N LEU A 117 43.54 20.33 -1.15
CA LEU A 117 43.84 18.90 -1.04
C LEU A 117 43.25 18.30 0.23
N TRP A 118 43.58 18.85 1.39
CA TRP A 118 43.08 18.37 2.68
C TRP A 118 41.55 18.34 2.75
N PHE A 119 40.89 19.33 2.14
CA PHE A 119 39.43 19.47 2.16
C PHE A 119 38.78 18.30 1.40
N ARG A 120 39.28 18.01 0.19
CA ARG A 120 38.81 16.87 -0.61
C ARG A 120 38.98 15.55 0.14
N ILE A 121 40.18 15.29 0.66
CA ILE A 121 40.47 14.04 1.39
C ILE A 121 39.59 13.91 2.65
N ARG A 122 39.43 15.00 3.42
CA ARG A 122 38.63 14.99 4.64
C ARG A 122 37.17 14.65 4.37
N HIS A 123 36.55 15.32 3.40
CA HIS A 123 35.12 15.14 3.12
C HIS A 123 34.80 13.80 2.44
N ILE A 124 35.71 13.27 1.63
CA ILE A 124 35.59 11.90 1.11
C ILE A 124 35.61 10.89 2.26
N LYS A 125 36.55 11.01 3.21
CA LYS A 125 36.61 10.13 4.38
C LYS A 125 35.33 10.17 5.20
N LEU A 126 34.85 11.37 5.53
CA LEU A 126 33.61 11.57 6.29
C LEU A 126 32.41 10.95 5.57
N PHE A 127 32.36 10.99 4.24
CA PHE A 127 31.29 10.33 3.48
C PHE A 127 31.38 8.80 3.58
N HIS A 128 32.57 8.22 3.44
CA HIS A 128 32.73 6.77 3.60
C HIS A 128 32.43 6.29 5.02
N GLU A 129 32.81 7.05 6.05
CA GLU A 129 32.46 6.81 7.44
C GLU A 129 30.94 6.85 7.64
N TYR A 130 30.27 7.87 7.10
CA TYR A 130 28.81 7.99 7.12
C TYR A 130 28.11 6.80 6.44
N VAL A 131 28.59 6.35 5.27
CA VAL A 131 28.04 5.15 4.60
C VAL A 131 28.22 3.90 5.47
N LYS A 132 29.40 3.73 6.10
CA LYS A 132 29.65 2.59 7.01
C LYS A 132 28.72 2.62 8.21
N GLU A 133 28.46 3.80 8.76
CA GLU A 133 27.53 3.99 9.88
C GLU A 133 26.09 3.64 9.51
N ILE A 134 25.64 4.03 8.31
CA ILE A 134 24.26 3.81 7.87
C ILE A 134 23.98 2.40 7.37
N LYS A 135 24.92 1.80 6.62
CA LYS A 135 24.63 0.61 5.83
C LYS A 135 24.21 -0.59 6.69
N VAL A 136 24.87 -0.79 7.84
CA VAL A 136 24.65 -1.95 8.70
C VAL A 136 23.30 -1.84 9.44
N PRO A 137 22.98 -0.72 10.11
CA PRO A 137 21.66 -0.53 10.71
C PRO A 137 20.51 -0.61 9.70
N ALA A 138 20.64 0.01 8.53
CA ALA A 138 19.58 -0.01 7.52
C ALA A 138 19.33 -1.43 6.97
N ALA A 139 20.40 -2.17 6.61
CA ALA A 139 20.28 -3.55 6.15
C ALA A 139 19.70 -4.46 7.23
N LYS A 140 20.12 -4.29 8.49
CA LYS A 140 19.56 -5.03 9.63
C LYS A 140 18.08 -4.75 9.81
N MET A 141 17.67 -3.49 9.78
CA MET A 141 16.28 -3.08 9.91
C MET A 141 15.40 -3.73 8.82
N ILE A 142 15.87 -3.76 7.56
CA ILE A 142 15.21 -4.46 6.46
C ILE A 142 15.12 -5.97 6.73
N THR A 143 16.20 -6.60 7.17
CA THR A 143 16.27 -8.06 7.44
C THR A 143 15.34 -8.47 8.58
N ASP A 144 15.31 -7.69 9.66
CA ASP A 144 14.41 -7.88 10.79
C ASP A 144 12.95 -7.77 10.31
N MET A 145 12.64 -6.77 9.48
CA MET A 145 11.30 -6.60 8.90
C MET A 145 10.90 -7.75 7.97
N ILE A 146 11.81 -8.26 7.13
CA ILE A 146 11.55 -9.46 6.31
C ILE A 146 11.20 -10.65 7.20
N THR A 147 11.85 -10.77 8.36
CA THR A 147 11.56 -11.82 9.34
C THR A 147 10.17 -11.65 9.95
N GLU A 148 9.74 -10.42 10.23
CA GLU A 148 8.36 -10.15 10.68
C GLU A 148 7.33 -10.44 9.59
N ILE A 149 7.57 -10.04 8.34
CA ILE A 149 6.67 -10.33 7.19
C ILE A 149 6.49 -11.85 7.02
N LYS A 150 7.54 -12.65 7.22
CA LYS A 150 7.46 -14.11 7.17
C LYS A 150 6.50 -14.71 8.20
N LYS A 151 6.27 -14.04 9.33
CA LYS A 151 5.29 -14.49 10.33
C LYS A 151 3.85 -14.20 9.92
N THR A 152 3.64 -13.33 8.93
CA THR A 152 2.32 -12.96 8.40
C THR A 152 2.01 -13.62 7.06
N SER A 153 2.64 -14.77 6.74
CA SER A 153 2.43 -15.49 5.49
C SER A 153 1.08 -16.20 5.39
N GLU A 154 0.23 -16.07 6.41
CA GLU A 154 -1.11 -16.62 6.46
C GLU A 154 -2.01 -15.71 7.30
N TYR A 155 -3.28 -15.63 6.93
CA TYR A 155 -4.32 -15.01 7.75
C TYR A 155 -5.59 -15.85 7.66
N ARG A 156 -6.10 -16.29 8.82
CA ARG A 156 -7.32 -17.12 8.95
C ARG A 156 -7.32 -18.37 8.04
N GLY A 157 -6.16 -19.01 7.87
CA GLY A 157 -6.02 -20.21 7.02
C GLY A 157 -5.84 -19.92 5.52
N VAL A 158 -5.83 -18.65 5.09
CA VAL A 158 -5.55 -18.24 3.71
C VAL A 158 -4.10 -17.78 3.60
N VAL A 159 -3.35 -18.37 2.67
CA VAL A 159 -1.94 -18.06 2.45
C VAL A 159 -1.79 -16.67 1.84
N PHE A 160 -0.86 -15.88 2.39
CA PHE A 160 -0.48 -14.57 1.90
C PHE A 160 0.91 -14.63 1.24
N PRO A 161 1.01 -14.56 -0.10
CA PRO A 161 2.30 -14.56 -0.78
C PRO A 161 3.17 -13.37 -0.35
N ILE A 162 4.30 -13.66 0.30
CA ILE A 162 5.24 -12.64 0.77
C ILE A 162 6.42 -12.41 -0.17
N PHE A 163 6.60 -13.29 -1.17
CA PHE A 163 7.77 -13.27 -2.03
C PHE A 163 7.92 -11.96 -2.83
N PRO A 164 6.87 -11.38 -3.45
CA PRO A 164 7.02 -10.13 -4.21
C PRO A 164 7.61 -8.98 -3.38
N ILE A 165 7.19 -8.86 -2.12
CA ILE A 165 7.65 -7.84 -1.19
C ILE A 165 9.04 -8.17 -0.64
N THR A 166 9.23 -9.40 -0.17
CA THR A 166 10.49 -9.81 0.47
C THR A 166 11.65 -9.91 -0.53
N ASN A 167 11.39 -10.28 -1.79
CA ASN A 167 12.39 -10.23 -2.87
C ASN A 167 12.89 -8.79 -3.07
N LEU A 168 11.99 -7.81 -3.19
CA LEU A 168 12.37 -6.41 -3.37
C LEU A 168 13.18 -5.87 -2.18
N LEU A 169 12.74 -6.12 -0.96
CA LEU A 169 13.45 -5.73 0.26
C LEU A 169 14.83 -6.40 0.38
N ASN A 170 14.94 -7.70 0.10
CA ASN A 170 16.21 -8.43 0.14
C ASN A 170 17.25 -7.79 -0.79
N ARG A 171 16.84 -7.34 -1.97
CA ARG A 171 17.76 -6.73 -2.95
C ARG A 171 18.29 -5.38 -2.50
N TYR A 172 17.48 -4.57 -1.83
CA TYR A 172 17.95 -3.34 -1.19
C TYR A 172 18.88 -3.64 -0.01
N SER A 173 18.54 -4.64 0.82
CA SER A 173 19.38 -5.07 1.93
C SER A 173 20.77 -5.50 1.45
N VAL A 174 20.83 -6.30 0.38
CA VAL A 174 22.08 -6.77 -0.24
C VAL A 174 22.90 -5.61 -0.79
N GLU A 175 22.29 -4.65 -1.47
CA GLU A 175 23.01 -3.47 -1.98
C GLU A 175 23.58 -2.61 -0.84
N LEU A 176 22.86 -2.49 0.29
CA LEU A 176 23.35 -1.80 1.49
C LEU A 176 24.48 -2.57 2.18
N GLU A 177 24.30 -3.86 2.43
CA GLU A 177 25.28 -4.71 3.11
C GLU A 177 26.66 -4.63 2.41
N TYR A 178 26.64 -4.77 1.09
CA TYR A 178 27.84 -4.72 0.25
C TYR A 178 28.15 -3.32 -0.31
N ALA A 179 27.56 -2.24 0.23
CA ALA A 179 27.76 -0.87 -0.25
C ALA A 179 29.24 -0.43 -0.33
N THR A 180 30.14 -1.05 0.44
CA THR A 180 31.57 -0.74 0.42
C THR A 180 32.44 -1.88 -0.15
N ASN A 181 31.83 -2.91 -0.75
CA ASN A 181 32.53 -4.06 -1.29
C ASN A 181 31.90 -4.51 -2.63
N TYR A 182 32.31 -3.85 -3.71
CA TYR A 182 31.78 -4.13 -5.05
C TYR A 182 32.08 -5.56 -5.53
N LYS A 183 33.23 -6.14 -5.16
CA LYS A 183 33.61 -7.50 -5.57
C LYS A 183 32.70 -8.57 -4.96
N GLU A 184 32.33 -8.42 -3.70
CA GLU A 184 31.34 -9.29 -3.08
C GLU A 184 29.93 -9.04 -3.61
N LEU A 185 29.58 -7.78 -3.90
CA LEU A 185 28.29 -7.46 -4.50
C LEU A 185 28.10 -8.13 -5.87
N SER A 186 29.11 -8.07 -6.76
CA SER A 186 29.02 -8.65 -8.12
C SER A 186 29.00 -10.17 -8.15
N THR A 187 29.40 -10.82 -7.04
CA THR A 187 29.37 -12.28 -6.88
C THR A 187 28.22 -12.75 -5.98
N SER A 188 27.41 -11.82 -5.45
CA SER A 188 26.26 -12.12 -4.61
C SER A 188 25.21 -12.94 -5.35
N LYS A 189 24.63 -13.92 -4.65
CA LYS A 189 23.51 -14.73 -5.15
C LYS A 189 22.28 -13.86 -5.45
N TYR A 190 22.07 -12.78 -4.70
CA TYR A 190 20.95 -11.87 -4.88
C TYR A 190 21.35 -10.69 -5.75
N LYS A 191 20.69 -10.55 -6.90
CA LYS A 191 20.87 -9.41 -7.81
C LYS A 191 20.32 -8.12 -7.18
N THR A 192 20.93 -6.97 -7.44
CA THR A 192 20.41 -5.67 -6.98
C THR A 192 19.15 -5.24 -7.75
N THR A 193 18.55 -4.10 -7.37
CA THR A 193 17.39 -3.53 -8.06
C THR A 193 17.77 -2.68 -9.29
N VAL A 194 19.06 -2.48 -9.53
CA VAL A 194 19.62 -1.69 -10.63
C VAL A 194 20.74 -2.47 -11.32
N LYS A 195 21.24 -1.98 -12.47
CA LYS A 195 22.45 -2.56 -13.07
C LYS A 195 23.66 -2.31 -12.17
N GLU A 196 24.64 -3.20 -12.19
CA GLU A 196 25.85 -3.13 -11.35
C GLU A 196 26.53 -1.74 -11.39
N THR A 197 26.59 -1.12 -12.57
CA THR A 197 27.20 0.20 -12.81
C THR A 197 26.46 1.39 -12.19
N TYR A 198 25.28 1.16 -11.61
CA TYR A 198 24.48 2.16 -10.90
C TYR A 198 24.37 1.88 -9.39
N THR A 199 24.96 0.78 -8.92
CA THR A 199 24.90 0.40 -7.52
C THR A 199 25.65 1.40 -6.63
N LEU A 200 25.26 1.47 -5.36
CA LEU A 200 25.96 2.27 -4.36
C LEU A 200 27.46 1.91 -4.30
N ALA A 201 27.77 0.61 -4.26
CA ALA A 201 29.15 0.13 -4.22
C ALA A 201 29.97 0.56 -5.44
N TYR A 202 29.41 0.44 -6.65
CA TYR A 202 30.11 0.87 -7.86
C TYR A 202 30.35 2.38 -7.89
N ASN A 203 29.35 3.19 -7.50
CA ASN A 203 29.51 4.64 -7.49
C ASN A 203 30.54 5.10 -6.44
N LEU A 204 30.59 4.46 -5.27
CA LEU A 204 31.62 4.70 -4.25
C LEU A 204 33.02 4.30 -4.75
N GLN A 205 33.12 3.11 -5.33
CA GLN A 205 34.38 2.56 -5.85
C GLN A 205 34.94 3.39 -7.01
N THR A 206 34.07 3.99 -7.83
CA THR A 206 34.45 4.84 -8.98
C THR A 206 34.48 6.34 -8.66
N ALA A 207 34.48 6.71 -7.37
CA ALA A 207 34.54 8.09 -6.88
C ALA A 207 33.44 9.02 -7.43
N LYS A 208 32.28 8.48 -7.82
CA LYS A 208 31.10 9.23 -8.28
C LYS A 208 30.22 9.60 -7.09
N TYR A 209 30.73 10.44 -6.20
CA TYR A 209 30.13 10.62 -4.89
C TYR A 209 28.73 11.25 -4.91
N SER A 210 28.41 12.17 -5.83
CA SER A 210 27.04 12.67 -6.02
C SER A 210 26.05 11.54 -6.29
N LYS A 211 26.41 10.63 -7.21
CA LYS A 211 25.57 9.48 -7.56
C LYS A 211 25.49 8.47 -6.41
N ALA A 212 26.56 8.32 -5.64
CA ALA A 212 26.57 7.44 -4.48
C ALA A 212 25.61 7.94 -3.38
N ILE A 213 25.66 9.22 -3.00
CA ILE A 213 24.75 9.76 -1.99
C ILE A 213 23.29 9.75 -2.49
N GLU A 214 23.05 10.11 -3.75
CA GLU A 214 21.72 10.02 -4.38
C GLU A 214 21.18 8.58 -4.34
N ARG A 215 22.02 7.59 -4.66
CA ARG A 215 21.62 6.18 -4.62
C ARG A 215 21.34 5.69 -3.21
N LEU A 216 22.14 6.08 -2.21
CA LEU A 216 21.89 5.75 -0.80
C LEU A 216 20.54 6.34 -0.35
N GLU A 217 20.32 7.63 -0.58
CA GLU A 217 19.06 8.31 -0.27
C GLU A 217 17.87 7.64 -0.99
N GLN A 218 18.06 7.25 -2.26
CA GLN A 218 17.05 6.53 -3.02
C GLN A 218 16.71 5.17 -2.40
N ILE A 219 17.70 4.34 -2.03
CA ILE A 219 17.44 3.02 -1.43
C ILE A 219 16.64 3.15 -0.13
N LEU A 220 17.05 4.08 0.75
CA LEU A 220 16.36 4.31 2.03
C LEU A 220 14.91 4.74 1.79
N ASN A 221 14.69 5.72 0.91
CA ASN A 221 13.36 6.21 0.56
C ASN A 221 12.49 5.13 -0.10
N GLU A 222 13.05 4.35 -1.04
CA GLU A 222 12.34 3.27 -1.73
C GLU A 222 11.95 2.15 -0.76
N CYS A 223 12.77 1.84 0.24
CA CYS A 223 12.39 0.91 1.31
C CYS A 223 11.28 1.49 2.21
N GLY A 224 11.22 2.81 2.34
CA GLY A 224 10.37 3.49 3.33
C GLY A 224 11.07 3.69 4.67
N ILE A 225 12.40 3.79 4.69
CA ILE A 225 13.18 4.15 5.88
C ILE A 225 13.28 5.68 5.95
N GLU A 226 12.79 6.26 7.03
CA GLU A 226 12.92 7.70 7.31
C GLU A 226 14.10 7.96 8.26
N GLY A 227 14.67 9.17 8.18
CA GLY A 227 15.80 9.60 9.00
C GLY A 227 17.07 9.80 8.17
N LYS A 228 17.90 10.76 8.58
CA LYS A 228 19.19 11.05 7.90
C LYS A 228 20.38 10.45 8.63
N ILE A 229 20.19 10.07 9.89
CA ILE A 229 21.20 9.44 10.74
C ILE A 229 20.57 8.24 11.46
N THR A 230 21.41 7.30 11.88
CA THR A 230 20.98 6.01 12.46
C THR A 230 20.02 6.16 13.64
N SER A 231 20.21 7.17 14.49
CA SER A 231 19.33 7.41 15.66
C SER A 231 17.92 7.86 15.29
N GLU A 232 17.70 8.32 14.05
CA GLU A 232 16.40 8.75 13.53
C GLU A 232 15.68 7.64 12.74
N PHE A 233 16.36 6.51 12.47
CA PHE A 233 15.82 5.48 11.59
C PHE A 233 14.52 4.90 12.11
N LYS A 234 13.49 5.00 11.28
CA LYS A 234 12.17 4.43 11.54
C LYS A 234 11.49 4.07 10.23
N TRP A 235 10.54 3.15 10.30
CA TRP A 235 9.71 2.82 9.14
C TRP A 235 8.69 3.93 8.91
N SER A 236 8.53 4.30 7.65
CA SER A 236 7.42 5.14 7.20
C SER A 236 6.10 4.38 7.33
N ASP A 237 5.02 5.13 7.51
CA ASP A 237 3.68 4.56 7.60
C ASP A 237 3.03 4.34 6.24
N ASP A 238 3.39 5.15 5.24
CA ASP A 238 2.70 5.22 3.96
C ASP A 238 3.65 5.29 2.74
N LYS A 239 4.98 5.34 2.94
CA LYS A 239 5.95 5.45 1.85
C LYS A 239 6.76 4.19 1.60
N GLY A 240 7.26 4.09 0.38
CA GLY A 240 8.14 3.01 -0.07
C GLY A 240 7.47 1.64 0.00
N VAL A 241 8.31 0.61 -0.09
CA VAL A 241 7.87 -0.80 -0.05
C VAL A 241 7.10 -1.11 1.24
N MET A 242 7.46 -0.49 2.36
CA MET A 242 6.73 -0.72 3.62
C MET A 242 5.31 -0.15 3.63
N GLY A 243 5.11 1.05 3.09
CA GLY A 243 3.77 1.61 2.91
C GLY A 243 2.91 0.73 1.99
N GLU A 244 3.50 0.26 0.89
CA GLU A 244 2.83 -0.67 -0.04
C GLU A 244 2.47 -1.99 0.63
N TYR A 245 3.40 -2.62 1.35
CA TYR A 245 3.14 -3.85 2.10
C TYR A 245 1.99 -3.69 3.09
N LYS A 246 1.97 -2.60 3.88
CA LYS A 246 0.89 -2.32 4.84
C LYS A 246 -0.47 -2.24 4.14
N LEU A 247 -0.54 -1.57 2.99
CA LEU A 247 -1.77 -1.44 2.20
C LEU A 247 -2.22 -2.78 1.61
N ILE A 248 -1.30 -3.54 1.02
CA ILE A 248 -1.55 -4.87 0.45
C ILE A 248 -2.08 -5.80 1.53
N LEU A 249 -1.40 -5.87 2.69
CA LEU A 249 -1.82 -6.70 3.82
C LEU A 249 -3.20 -6.31 4.33
N LYS A 250 -3.49 -5.01 4.45
CA LYS A 250 -4.81 -4.53 4.86
C LYS A 250 -5.89 -4.99 3.89
N ASN A 251 -5.70 -4.77 2.59
CA ASN A 251 -6.67 -5.16 1.57
C ASN A 251 -6.87 -6.69 1.54
N PHE A 252 -5.78 -7.46 1.65
CA PHE A 252 -5.85 -8.91 1.74
C PHE A 252 -6.66 -9.39 2.94
N LYS A 253 -6.48 -8.79 4.13
CA LYS A 253 -7.28 -9.12 5.31
C LYS A 253 -8.76 -8.85 5.10
N GLU A 254 -9.11 -7.70 4.52
CA GLU A 254 -10.51 -7.37 4.20
C GLU A 254 -11.15 -8.38 3.23
N ILE A 255 -10.39 -8.85 2.23
CA ILE A 255 -10.83 -9.91 1.30
C ILE A 255 -11.09 -11.22 2.05
N VAL A 256 -10.16 -11.65 2.91
CA VAL A 256 -10.28 -12.90 3.67
C VAL A 256 -11.41 -12.83 4.71
N ASP A 257 -11.59 -11.68 5.36
CA ASP A 257 -12.69 -11.46 6.30
C ASP A 257 -14.04 -11.56 5.57
N CYS A 258 -14.18 -10.94 4.39
CA CYS A 258 -15.37 -11.10 3.56
C CYS A 258 -15.62 -12.56 3.15
N TYR A 259 -14.56 -13.27 2.70
CA TYR A 259 -14.63 -14.68 2.36
C TYR A 259 -15.09 -15.57 3.53
N THR A 260 -14.63 -15.27 4.74
CA THR A 260 -14.91 -16.11 5.91
C THR A 260 -16.24 -15.78 6.57
N ASP A 261 -16.57 -14.49 6.70
CA ASP A 261 -17.67 -14.03 7.56
C ASP A 261 -18.93 -13.65 6.75
N ASP A 262 -18.78 -13.02 5.59
CA ASP A 262 -19.90 -12.46 4.81
C ASP A 262 -20.39 -13.41 3.71
N LEU A 263 -19.47 -14.18 3.11
CA LEU A 263 -19.74 -15.10 2.01
C LEU A 263 -20.81 -16.16 2.32
N PRO A 264 -20.92 -16.74 3.54
CA PRO A 264 -21.97 -17.71 3.86
C PRO A 264 -23.39 -17.18 3.64
N GLU A 265 -23.66 -15.92 3.98
CA GLU A 265 -24.96 -15.30 3.75
C GLU A 265 -25.18 -15.02 2.27
N ALA A 266 -24.14 -14.57 1.55
CA ALA A 266 -24.24 -14.37 0.10
C ALA A 266 -24.59 -15.70 -0.63
N LYS A 267 -23.96 -16.82 -0.22
CA LYS A 267 -24.27 -18.16 -0.72
C LYS A 267 -25.69 -18.62 -0.39
N ARG A 268 -26.20 -18.28 0.80
CA ARG A 268 -27.60 -18.55 1.13
C ARG A 268 -28.54 -17.91 0.10
N TRP A 269 -28.26 -16.66 -0.31
CA TRP A 269 -29.10 -15.95 -1.26
C TRP A 269 -29.01 -16.50 -2.69
N THR A 270 -27.85 -17.05 -3.09
CA THR A 270 -27.76 -17.73 -4.39
C THR A 270 -28.52 -19.06 -4.41
N GLU A 271 -28.53 -19.78 -3.28
CA GLU A 271 -29.29 -21.01 -3.09
C GLU A 271 -30.80 -20.80 -2.98
N TYR A 272 -31.25 -19.61 -2.58
CA TYR A 272 -32.67 -19.32 -2.37
C TYR A 272 -33.53 -19.65 -3.58
N PHE A 273 -33.10 -19.31 -4.78
CA PHE A 273 -33.86 -19.57 -6.00
C PHE A 273 -33.65 -20.97 -6.60
N ARG A 274 -32.86 -21.87 -5.98
CA ARG A 274 -32.48 -23.16 -6.56
C ARG A 274 -33.67 -24.06 -6.93
N ASP A 275 -34.75 -24.02 -6.15
CA ASP A 275 -35.97 -24.80 -6.38
C ASP A 275 -37.12 -23.97 -6.99
N ALA A 276 -36.83 -22.73 -7.41
CA ALA A 276 -37.81 -21.84 -8.02
C ALA A 276 -38.12 -22.24 -9.48
N PRO A 277 -39.20 -21.70 -10.08
CA PRO A 277 -39.44 -21.80 -11.52
C PRO A 277 -38.23 -21.36 -12.35
N GLU A 278 -38.11 -21.90 -13.58
CA GLU A 278 -36.95 -21.66 -14.45
C GLU A 278 -36.67 -20.18 -14.73
N SER A 279 -37.73 -19.36 -14.82
CA SER A 279 -37.64 -17.91 -14.98
C SER A 279 -36.95 -17.22 -13.80
N LEU A 280 -37.11 -17.73 -12.58
CA LEU A 280 -36.51 -17.17 -11.36
C LEU A 280 -35.12 -17.75 -11.09
N ARG A 281 -34.91 -19.04 -11.39
CA ARG A 281 -33.59 -19.68 -11.30
C ARG A 281 -32.52 -19.00 -12.16
N ASN A 282 -32.92 -18.43 -13.29
CA ASN A 282 -32.02 -17.89 -14.31
C ASN A 282 -31.84 -16.37 -14.28
N ILE A 283 -32.30 -15.71 -13.21
CA ILE A 283 -32.16 -14.26 -13.02
C ILE A 283 -30.68 -13.86 -13.04
N THR A 284 -30.39 -12.75 -13.73
CA THR A 284 -29.03 -12.25 -13.97
C THR A 284 -28.29 -11.96 -12.66
N GLU A 285 -28.97 -11.37 -11.70
CA GLU A 285 -28.44 -10.99 -10.39
C GLU A 285 -27.93 -12.21 -9.61
N VAL A 286 -28.66 -13.34 -9.66
CA VAL A 286 -28.24 -14.60 -9.03
C VAL A 286 -27.00 -15.19 -9.72
N LYS A 287 -26.93 -15.09 -11.06
CA LYS A 287 -25.77 -15.56 -11.85
C LYS A 287 -24.54 -14.72 -11.57
N ASN A 288 -24.68 -13.39 -11.53
CA ASN A 288 -23.60 -12.46 -11.20
C ASN A 288 -23.08 -12.73 -9.79
N LEU A 289 -23.97 -12.82 -8.80
CA LEU A 289 -23.59 -13.10 -7.42
C LEU A 289 -22.82 -14.42 -7.30
N ASN A 290 -23.31 -15.50 -7.92
CA ASN A 290 -22.61 -16.78 -7.96
C ASN A 290 -21.21 -16.67 -8.59
N SER A 291 -21.08 -15.98 -9.72
CA SER A 291 -19.80 -15.81 -10.40
C SER A 291 -18.79 -15.00 -9.57
N TYR A 292 -19.24 -13.95 -8.89
CA TYR A 292 -18.38 -13.14 -8.01
C TYR A 292 -17.96 -13.89 -6.76
N ILE A 293 -18.87 -14.67 -6.16
CA ILE A 293 -18.56 -15.58 -5.05
C ILE A 293 -17.48 -16.57 -5.52
N GLU A 294 -17.70 -17.29 -6.62
CA GLU A 294 -16.75 -18.28 -7.14
C GLU A 294 -15.36 -17.68 -7.40
N THR A 295 -15.31 -16.48 -7.97
CA THR A 295 -14.05 -15.77 -8.22
C THR A 295 -13.29 -15.49 -6.92
N LEU A 296 -13.99 -14.99 -5.89
CA LEU A 296 -13.40 -14.71 -4.57
C LEU A 296 -12.97 -16.01 -3.85
N GLU A 297 -13.74 -17.09 -4.00
CA GLU A 297 -13.38 -18.39 -3.44
C GLU A 297 -12.12 -18.95 -4.08
N ILE A 298 -12.06 -19.00 -5.42
CA ILE A 298 -10.88 -19.46 -6.16
C ILE A 298 -9.64 -18.70 -5.70
N PHE A 299 -9.75 -17.38 -5.58
CA PHE A 299 -8.67 -16.54 -5.10
C PHE A 299 -8.17 -16.96 -3.71
N CYS A 300 -9.09 -17.16 -2.74
CA CYS A 300 -8.76 -17.51 -1.36
C CYS A 300 -8.32 -18.98 -1.20
N THR A 301 -8.75 -19.89 -2.07
CA THR A 301 -8.44 -21.33 -1.96
C THR A 301 -7.19 -21.76 -2.72
N GLY A 302 -6.41 -20.81 -3.25
CA GLY A 302 -5.12 -21.10 -3.88
C GLY A 302 -4.82 -20.28 -5.14
N GLY A 303 -5.84 -19.66 -5.75
CA GLY A 303 -5.67 -18.87 -6.97
C GLY A 303 -4.69 -17.72 -6.82
N LEU A 304 -4.65 -17.04 -5.66
CA LEU A 304 -3.64 -16.01 -5.41
C LEU A 304 -2.21 -16.57 -5.39
N VAL A 305 -2.01 -17.74 -4.79
CA VAL A 305 -0.68 -18.37 -4.70
C VAL A 305 -0.23 -18.79 -6.08
N GLU A 306 -1.10 -19.47 -6.83
CA GLU A 306 -0.82 -19.90 -8.20
C GLU A 306 -0.51 -18.72 -9.11
N GLU A 307 -1.28 -17.62 -9.01
CA GLU A 307 -1.05 -16.41 -9.80
C GLU A 307 0.34 -15.81 -9.53
N ILE A 308 0.74 -15.74 -8.27
CA ILE A 308 2.04 -15.18 -7.88
C ILE A 308 3.19 -16.11 -8.27
N ASP A 309 3.05 -17.43 -8.07
CA ASP A 309 4.06 -18.42 -8.46
C ASP A 309 4.26 -18.44 -9.98
N ASN A 310 3.17 -18.34 -10.77
CA ASN A 310 3.23 -18.24 -12.22
C ASN A 310 3.96 -16.97 -12.68
N LYS A 311 3.67 -15.84 -12.02
CA LYS A 311 4.27 -14.54 -12.35
C LYS A 311 5.70 -14.38 -11.88
N GLU A 312 6.12 -15.15 -10.88
CA GLU A 312 7.52 -15.19 -10.42
C GLU A 312 8.48 -15.53 -11.57
N ILE A 313 8.14 -16.51 -12.40
CA ILE A 313 8.97 -16.95 -13.54
C ILE A 313 9.30 -15.79 -14.49
N GLU A 314 8.37 -14.85 -14.66
CA GLU A 314 8.51 -13.68 -15.53
C GLU A 314 9.16 -12.49 -14.80
N LEU A 315 8.77 -12.23 -13.55
CA LEU A 315 9.00 -10.96 -12.86
C LEU A 315 10.02 -11.04 -11.72
N GLU A 316 10.57 -12.22 -11.38
CA GLU A 316 11.58 -12.36 -10.31
C GLU A 316 12.76 -11.40 -10.52
N SER A 317 13.21 -11.24 -11.78
CA SER A 317 14.31 -10.34 -12.16
C SER A 317 13.94 -8.85 -12.15
N LYS A 318 12.65 -8.54 -12.06
CA LYS A 318 12.06 -7.19 -12.09
C LYS A 318 11.24 -6.92 -10.82
N PRO A 319 11.90 -6.85 -9.66
CA PRO A 319 11.24 -6.88 -8.35
C PRO A 319 10.26 -5.70 -8.11
N LYS A 320 10.51 -4.54 -8.74
CA LYS A 320 9.59 -3.39 -8.68
C LYS A 320 8.29 -3.66 -9.43
N GLU A 321 8.40 -4.16 -10.67
CA GLU A 321 7.24 -4.56 -11.48
C GLU A 321 6.45 -5.66 -10.78
N PHE A 322 7.13 -6.63 -10.14
CA PHE A 322 6.46 -7.69 -9.40
C PHE A 322 5.67 -7.18 -8.18
N SER A 323 6.25 -6.26 -7.39
CA SER A 323 5.56 -5.63 -6.26
C SER A 323 4.31 -4.85 -6.72
N THR A 324 4.44 -4.08 -7.80
CA THR A 324 3.31 -3.35 -8.40
C THR A 324 2.21 -4.29 -8.88
N TYR A 325 2.58 -5.36 -9.60
CA TYR A 325 1.62 -6.37 -10.07
C TYR A 325 0.85 -6.99 -8.90
N TYR A 326 1.56 -7.39 -7.85
CA TYR A 326 0.93 -7.97 -6.67
C TYR A 326 -0.07 -7.02 -6.01
N LYS A 327 0.28 -5.74 -5.91
CA LYS A 327 -0.60 -4.70 -5.39
C LYS A 327 -1.87 -4.53 -6.24
N GLU A 328 -1.74 -4.59 -7.56
CA GLU A 328 -2.86 -4.50 -8.49
C GLU A 328 -3.81 -5.69 -8.32
N VAL A 329 -3.29 -6.93 -8.32
CA VAL A 329 -4.08 -8.16 -8.11
C VAL A 329 -4.89 -8.10 -6.82
N ILE A 330 -4.26 -7.73 -5.69
CA ILE A 330 -4.98 -7.59 -4.41
C ILE A 330 -6.04 -6.48 -4.48
N SER A 331 -5.73 -5.36 -5.13
CA SER A 331 -6.64 -4.21 -5.19
C SER A 331 -7.85 -4.48 -6.10
N GLU A 332 -7.67 -5.20 -7.20
CA GLU A 332 -8.74 -5.64 -8.09
C GLU A 332 -9.66 -6.63 -7.37
N MET A 333 -9.09 -7.64 -6.70
CA MET A 333 -9.89 -8.61 -5.95
C MET A 333 -10.71 -7.96 -4.83
N LYS A 334 -10.17 -6.93 -4.17
CA LYS A 334 -10.90 -6.17 -3.15
C LYS A 334 -12.20 -5.55 -3.70
N GLN A 335 -12.26 -5.21 -4.99
CA GLN A 335 -13.49 -4.65 -5.59
C GLN A 335 -14.65 -5.65 -5.59
N TYR A 336 -14.35 -6.95 -5.62
CA TYR A 336 -15.37 -8.01 -5.59
C TYR A 336 -16.18 -8.01 -4.30
N ILE A 337 -15.64 -7.52 -3.18
CA ILE A 337 -16.40 -7.35 -1.93
C ILE A 337 -17.63 -6.46 -2.18
N GLY A 338 -17.42 -5.31 -2.85
CA GLY A 338 -18.51 -4.40 -3.18
C GLY A 338 -19.50 -4.96 -4.20
N LEU A 339 -18.99 -5.72 -5.18
CA LEU A 339 -19.84 -6.38 -6.19
C LEU A 339 -20.73 -7.47 -5.57
N ILE A 340 -20.17 -8.29 -4.68
CA ILE A 340 -20.90 -9.32 -3.93
C ILE A 340 -21.98 -8.67 -3.07
N GLU A 341 -21.64 -7.62 -2.31
CA GLU A 341 -22.61 -6.93 -1.46
C GLU A 341 -23.74 -6.30 -2.28
N GLY A 342 -23.41 -5.66 -3.40
CA GLY A 342 -24.39 -5.06 -4.31
C GLY A 342 -25.36 -6.10 -4.87
N GLU A 343 -24.83 -7.18 -5.44
CA GLU A 343 -25.68 -8.23 -6.03
C GLU A 343 -26.45 -9.03 -4.99
N LYS A 344 -25.88 -9.27 -3.80
CA LYS A 344 -26.61 -9.86 -2.67
C LYS A 344 -27.85 -9.05 -2.33
N ASN A 345 -27.71 -7.72 -2.21
CA ASN A 345 -28.85 -6.85 -1.92
C ASN A 345 -29.89 -6.85 -3.05
N ASN A 346 -29.46 -6.92 -4.32
CA ASN A 346 -30.38 -7.06 -5.45
C ASN A 346 -31.17 -8.38 -5.38
N VAL A 347 -30.49 -9.50 -5.12
CA VAL A 347 -31.12 -10.83 -4.97
C VAL A 347 -32.09 -10.83 -3.80
N MET A 348 -31.74 -10.23 -2.66
CA MET A 348 -32.63 -10.06 -1.51
C MET A 348 -33.89 -9.27 -1.87
N GLY A 349 -33.73 -8.16 -2.62
CA GLY A 349 -34.85 -7.36 -3.13
C GLY A 349 -35.78 -8.18 -4.02
N LYS A 350 -35.22 -8.94 -4.96
CA LYS A 350 -35.99 -9.85 -5.84
C LYS A 350 -36.71 -10.94 -5.05
N ALA A 351 -36.03 -11.56 -4.09
CA ALA A 351 -36.62 -12.58 -3.24
C ALA A 351 -37.82 -12.04 -2.45
N LYS A 352 -37.73 -10.81 -1.95
CA LYS A 352 -38.82 -10.12 -1.27
C LYS A 352 -39.98 -9.77 -2.22
N GLU A 353 -39.68 -9.27 -3.42
CA GLU A 353 -40.70 -9.00 -4.45
C GLU A 353 -41.48 -10.28 -4.81
N GLU A 354 -40.79 -11.38 -5.10
CA GLU A 354 -41.42 -12.65 -5.46
C GLU A 354 -42.18 -13.26 -4.28
N LYS A 355 -41.64 -13.17 -3.06
CA LYS A 355 -42.38 -13.57 -1.84
C LYS A 355 -43.71 -12.84 -1.73
N ASN A 356 -43.71 -11.52 -1.94
CA ASN A 356 -44.91 -10.72 -1.77
C ASN A 356 -45.98 -11.02 -2.84
N LYS A 357 -45.60 -11.53 -4.01
CA LYS A 357 -46.54 -12.00 -5.05
C LYS A 357 -47.28 -13.29 -4.69
N LEU A 358 -46.76 -14.06 -3.73
CA LEU A 358 -47.39 -15.32 -3.28
C LEU A 358 -48.60 -15.10 -2.37
N TYR A 359 -48.78 -13.90 -1.81
CA TYR A 359 -49.93 -13.57 -0.98
C TYR A 359 -51.18 -13.31 -1.83
N ASP A 360 -52.28 -13.97 -1.48
CA ASP A 360 -53.61 -13.67 -2.03
C ASP A 360 -54.19 -12.44 -1.31
N ASN A 361 -53.94 -11.26 -1.87
CA ASN A 361 -54.39 -9.99 -1.29
C ASN A 361 -55.92 -9.89 -1.19
N ASP A 362 -56.66 -10.55 -2.09
CA ASP A 362 -58.12 -10.55 -2.06
C ASP A 362 -58.64 -11.43 -0.92
N LEU A 363 -58.02 -12.59 -0.70
CA LEU A 363 -58.29 -13.43 0.47
C LEU A 363 -57.98 -12.69 1.77
N ILE A 364 -56.81 -12.04 1.86
CA ILE A 364 -56.42 -11.24 3.02
C ILE A 364 -57.44 -10.14 3.28
N SER A 365 -57.82 -9.37 2.24
CA SER A 365 -58.81 -8.29 2.35
C SER A 365 -60.20 -8.80 2.76
N THR A 366 -60.58 -9.98 2.27
CA THR A 366 -61.86 -10.62 2.61
C THR A 366 -61.88 -11.04 4.08
N LEU A 367 -60.82 -11.69 4.56
CA LEU A 367 -60.73 -12.04 5.97
C LEU A 367 -60.58 -10.83 6.88
N ASP A 368 -59.90 -9.77 6.45
CA ASP A 368 -59.86 -8.51 7.18
C ASP A 368 -61.25 -7.94 7.42
N ALA A 369 -62.13 -8.00 6.41
CA ALA A 369 -63.52 -7.56 6.56
C ALA A 369 -64.28 -8.44 7.58
N ILE A 370 -64.10 -9.77 7.53
CA ILE A 370 -64.71 -10.72 8.46
C ILE A 370 -64.20 -10.49 9.88
N ARG A 371 -62.88 -10.47 10.09
CA ARG A 371 -62.29 -10.29 11.41
C ARG A 371 -62.63 -8.92 11.99
N ARG A 372 -62.70 -7.86 11.17
CA ARG A 372 -63.16 -6.53 11.60
C ARG A 372 -64.60 -6.53 12.07
N SER A 373 -65.52 -7.20 11.39
CA SER A 373 -66.92 -7.29 11.84
C SER A 373 -67.08 -8.09 13.14
N GLN A 374 -66.14 -8.99 13.42
CA GLN A 374 -66.05 -9.74 14.68
C GLN A 374 -65.28 -9.00 15.80
N GLY A 375 -64.67 -7.84 15.53
CA GLY A 375 -63.79 -7.15 16.50
C GLY A 375 -62.45 -7.87 16.76
N LYS A 376 -62.02 -8.77 15.87
CA LYS A 376 -60.72 -9.47 15.93
C LYS A 376 -59.62 -8.68 15.23
N GLN A 377 -58.36 -9.02 15.53
CA GLN A 377 -57.20 -8.47 14.83
C GLN A 377 -57.24 -8.81 13.35
N GLN A 378 -57.00 -7.81 12.50
CA GLN A 378 -56.94 -7.96 11.06
C GLN A 378 -55.76 -8.85 10.65
N VAL A 379 -55.95 -9.64 9.60
CA VAL A 379 -54.95 -10.60 9.11
C VAL A 379 -53.76 -9.88 8.50
N ASN A 380 -53.99 -8.74 7.84
CA ASN A 380 -52.91 -7.96 7.21
C ASN A 380 -51.80 -7.56 8.21
N VAL A 381 -52.10 -7.42 9.49
CA VAL A 381 -51.13 -7.12 10.57
C VAL A 381 -50.18 -8.30 10.82
N GLU A 382 -50.57 -9.53 10.46
CA GLU A 382 -49.76 -10.74 10.62
C GLU A 382 -48.73 -10.91 9.50
N PHE A 383 -48.84 -10.13 8.41
CA PHE A 383 -47.96 -10.22 7.24
C PHE A 383 -46.98 -9.03 7.15
N ASN A 384 -45.72 -9.28 7.49
CA ASN A 384 -44.67 -8.29 7.29
C ASN A 384 -44.12 -8.34 5.85
N LEU A 385 -44.68 -7.49 4.99
CA LEU A 385 -44.23 -7.33 3.60
C LEU A 385 -42.85 -6.69 3.46
N ALA A 386 -42.33 -6.07 4.55
CA ALA A 386 -41.02 -5.44 4.56
C ALA A 386 -39.87 -6.42 4.85
N GLU A 387 -40.15 -7.54 5.51
CA GLU A 387 -39.15 -8.56 5.84
C GLU A 387 -38.73 -9.39 4.62
N ASN A 388 -37.44 -9.76 4.57
CA ASN A 388 -36.94 -10.73 3.60
C ASN A 388 -37.40 -12.16 3.96
N PRO A 389 -37.45 -13.09 3.00
CA PRO A 389 -37.68 -14.50 3.28
C PRO A 389 -36.71 -15.06 4.32
N LYS A 390 -37.21 -15.86 5.27
CA LYS A 390 -36.40 -16.49 6.33
C LYS A 390 -36.00 -17.92 5.97
N GLU A 391 -36.80 -18.54 5.13
CA GLU A 391 -36.62 -19.86 4.56
C GLU A 391 -35.32 -19.96 3.77
N LYS A 392 -34.85 -21.19 3.56
CA LYS A 392 -33.62 -21.44 2.81
C LYS A 392 -33.86 -21.40 1.31
N THR A 393 -35.06 -21.72 0.86
CA THR A 393 -35.41 -21.76 -0.55
C THR A 393 -36.75 -21.09 -0.87
N TYR A 394 -36.95 -20.77 -2.14
CA TYR A 394 -38.18 -20.21 -2.66
C TYR A 394 -39.34 -21.20 -2.50
N GLY A 395 -39.12 -22.49 -2.78
CA GLY A 395 -40.14 -23.52 -2.63
C GLY A 395 -40.60 -23.71 -1.19
N GLU A 396 -39.70 -23.63 -0.20
CA GLU A 396 -40.06 -23.61 1.22
C GLU A 396 -40.94 -22.39 1.55
N THR A 397 -40.55 -21.21 1.04
CA THR A 397 -41.31 -19.97 1.21
C THR A 397 -42.72 -20.10 0.62
N GLN A 398 -42.81 -20.63 -0.61
CA GLN A 398 -44.06 -20.88 -1.30
C GLN A 398 -44.98 -21.80 -0.50
N LYS A 399 -44.47 -22.96 -0.05
CA LYS A 399 -45.24 -23.92 0.72
C LYS A 399 -45.75 -23.33 2.05
N ASN A 400 -44.90 -22.56 2.73
CA ASN A 400 -45.28 -21.90 3.99
C ASN A 400 -46.38 -20.86 3.78
N ILE A 401 -46.30 -20.08 2.69
CA ILE A 401 -47.33 -19.09 2.36
C ILE A 401 -48.62 -19.78 1.90
N GLU A 402 -48.54 -20.80 1.03
CA GLU A 402 -49.69 -21.58 0.58
C GLU A 402 -50.44 -22.22 1.75
N THR A 403 -49.72 -22.78 2.73
CA THR A 403 -50.32 -23.34 3.95
C THR A 403 -51.06 -22.26 4.73
N LYS A 404 -50.42 -21.10 4.96
CA LYS A 404 -51.08 -19.96 5.62
C LYS A 404 -52.32 -19.48 4.86
N MET A 405 -52.25 -19.39 3.53
CA MET A 405 -53.40 -18.99 2.71
C MET A 405 -54.52 -20.03 2.79
N ALA A 406 -54.21 -21.33 2.79
CA ALA A 406 -55.20 -22.39 2.94
C ALA A 406 -55.89 -22.34 4.32
N ASP A 407 -55.15 -22.07 5.39
CA ASP A 407 -55.70 -21.90 6.74
C ASP A 407 -56.67 -20.71 6.81
N LEU A 408 -56.31 -19.57 6.23
CA LEU A 408 -57.21 -18.41 6.14
C LEU A 408 -58.45 -18.72 5.28
N PHE A 409 -58.27 -19.43 4.18
CA PHE A 409 -59.39 -19.82 3.33
C PHE A 409 -60.37 -20.74 4.07
N GLN A 410 -59.84 -21.68 4.87
CA GLN A 410 -60.64 -22.54 5.74
C GLN A 410 -61.34 -21.76 6.87
N GLU A 411 -60.64 -20.81 7.51
CA GLU A 411 -61.24 -19.89 8.50
C GLU A 411 -62.45 -19.15 7.89
N GLY A 412 -62.30 -18.62 6.67
CA GLY A 412 -63.37 -17.96 5.94
C GLY A 412 -64.57 -18.87 5.68
N ARG A 413 -64.33 -20.10 5.19
CA ARG A 413 -65.39 -21.11 4.98
C ARG A 413 -66.11 -21.49 6.27
N GLU A 414 -65.39 -21.59 7.38
CA GLU A 414 -65.97 -21.90 8.67
C GLU A 414 -66.85 -20.79 9.21
N PHE A 415 -66.49 -19.52 9.00
CA PHE A 415 -67.32 -18.37 9.35
C PHE A 415 -68.69 -18.42 8.64
N PHE A 416 -68.72 -18.84 7.36
CA PHE A 416 -69.94 -18.97 6.56
C PHE A 416 -70.65 -20.33 6.71
N ARG A 417 -70.18 -21.24 7.57
CA ARG A 417 -70.80 -22.57 7.75
C ARG A 417 -72.24 -22.42 8.29
N GLY A 418 -73.22 -22.95 7.55
CA GLY A 418 -74.64 -22.87 7.89
C GLY A 418 -75.30 -21.53 7.54
N LYS A 419 -74.62 -20.65 6.81
CA LYS A 419 -75.15 -19.40 6.25
C LYS A 419 -75.70 -19.62 4.84
N LYS A 420 -76.53 -18.70 4.35
CA LYS A 420 -77.04 -18.73 2.97
C LYS A 420 -76.00 -18.24 1.97
N SER A 421 -75.25 -17.20 2.33
CA SER A 421 -74.11 -16.69 1.57
C SER A 421 -72.92 -17.61 1.75
N THR A 422 -72.14 -17.84 0.68
CA THR A 422 -70.89 -18.61 0.76
C THR A 422 -69.70 -17.68 0.95
N PHE A 423 -68.61 -18.24 1.49
CA PHE A 423 -67.34 -17.50 1.59
C PHE A 423 -66.83 -17.08 0.21
N GLU A 424 -66.93 -17.95 -0.79
CA GLU A 424 -66.55 -17.67 -2.17
C GLU A 424 -67.36 -16.52 -2.77
N PHE A 425 -68.68 -16.48 -2.51
CA PHE A 425 -69.53 -15.37 -2.92
C PHE A 425 -69.05 -14.06 -2.28
N PHE A 426 -68.79 -14.06 -0.97
CA PHE A 426 -68.31 -12.87 -0.27
C PHE A 426 -66.90 -12.44 -0.72
N LYS A 427 -65.98 -13.38 -0.97
CA LYS A 427 -64.66 -13.08 -1.55
C LYS A 427 -64.79 -12.34 -2.88
N ASN A 428 -65.68 -12.81 -3.76
CA ASN A 428 -65.98 -12.16 -5.03
C ASN A 428 -66.63 -10.77 -4.84
N VAL A 429 -67.46 -10.57 -3.80
CA VAL A 429 -67.99 -9.24 -3.43
C VAL A 429 -66.84 -8.29 -3.07
N VAL A 430 -65.89 -8.74 -2.26
CA VAL A 430 -64.73 -7.93 -1.83
C VAL A 430 -63.80 -7.62 -3.01
N GLU A 431 -63.48 -8.63 -3.83
CA GLU A 431 -62.66 -8.50 -5.05
C GLU A 431 -63.24 -7.46 -6.01
N LYS A 432 -64.56 -7.50 -6.23
CA LYS A 432 -65.28 -6.52 -7.08
C LYS A 432 -65.64 -5.22 -6.38
N LYS A 433 -65.16 -5.00 -5.14
CA LYS A 433 -65.46 -3.82 -4.32
C LYS A 433 -66.96 -3.53 -4.20
N GLY A 434 -67.77 -4.58 -4.09
CA GLY A 434 -69.23 -4.49 -4.00
C GLY A 434 -69.97 -4.29 -5.32
N ASN A 435 -69.28 -4.21 -6.46
CA ASN A 435 -69.89 -4.12 -7.79
C ASN A 435 -70.40 -5.48 -8.28
N ILE A 436 -71.43 -5.97 -7.60
CA ILE A 436 -72.14 -7.22 -7.92
C ILE A 436 -73.57 -6.85 -8.33
N ASP A 437 -74.10 -7.56 -9.32
CA ASP A 437 -75.54 -7.51 -9.60
C ASP A 437 -76.30 -8.20 -8.47
N TRP A 438 -76.94 -7.39 -7.63
CA TRP A 438 -77.69 -7.88 -6.48
C TRP A 438 -79.09 -8.39 -6.83
N HIS A 439 -79.55 -8.25 -8.08
CA HIS A 439 -80.91 -8.61 -8.49
C HIS A 439 -81.18 -10.12 -8.30
N ASP A 440 -80.17 -10.93 -8.60
CA ASP A 440 -80.21 -12.39 -8.46
C ASP A 440 -79.67 -12.89 -7.09
N SER A 441 -79.30 -11.99 -6.18
CA SER A 441 -78.65 -12.34 -4.89
C SER A 441 -79.19 -11.51 -3.72
N VAL A 442 -80.50 -11.23 -3.72
CA VAL A 442 -81.18 -10.40 -2.71
C VAL A 442 -81.08 -11.00 -1.30
N ILE A 443 -81.11 -12.33 -1.20
CA ILE A 443 -81.07 -13.05 0.09
C ILE A 443 -79.67 -12.97 0.70
N GLU A 444 -78.64 -13.18 -0.11
CA GLU A 444 -77.23 -13.08 0.25
C GLU A 444 -76.88 -11.64 0.64
N LYS A 445 -77.43 -10.64 -0.08
CA LYS A 445 -77.27 -9.22 0.26
C LYS A 445 -77.76 -8.91 1.68
N GLN A 446 -79.00 -9.28 2.00
CA GLN A 446 -79.58 -9.03 3.31
C GLN A 446 -78.80 -9.73 4.42
N GLU A 447 -78.30 -10.94 4.16
CA GLU A 447 -77.51 -11.70 5.12
C GLU A 447 -76.13 -11.06 5.38
N LEU A 448 -75.44 -10.60 4.34
CA LEU A 448 -74.14 -9.90 4.46
C LEU A 448 -74.28 -8.53 5.16
N GLU A 449 -75.38 -7.81 4.91
CA GLU A 449 -75.71 -6.57 5.63
C GLU A 449 -75.95 -6.83 7.12
N ALA A 450 -76.71 -7.88 7.46
CA ALA A 450 -76.95 -8.28 8.84
C ALA A 450 -75.67 -8.70 9.58
N MET A 451 -74.67 -9.21 8.84
CA MET A 451 -73.34 -9.55 9.37
C MET A 451 -72.38 -8.35 9.44
N ASN A 452 -72.82 -7.13 9.10
CA ASN A 452 -71.98 -5.93 8.97
C ASN A 452 -70.78 -6.10 8.03
N LEU A 453 -70.88 -7.00 7.05
CA LEU A 453 -69.82 -7.26 6.07
C LEU A 453 -69.88 -6.32 4.86
N ILE A 454 -71.09 -5.83 4.54
CA ILE A 454 -71.33 -4.81 3.52
C ILE A 454 -72.22 -3.70 4.07
N LYS A 455 -72.15 -2.52 3.47
CA LYS A 455 -73.06 -1.40 3.73
C LYS A 455 -73.73 -0.99 2.42
N THR A 456 -75.04 -0.82 2.43
CA THR A 456 -75.76 -0.19 1.33
C THR A 456 -75.59 1.33 1.44
N GLU A 457 -75.14 1.99 0.37
CA GLU A 457 -75.33 3.43 0.24
C GLU A 457 -76.83 3.71 0.15
N VAL A 458 -77.37 4.41 1.15
CA VAL A 458 -78.72 4.97 1.07
C VAL A 458 -78.62 6.21 0.19
N VAL A 459 -78.88 6.06 -1.11
CA VAL A 459 -79.06 7.21 -1.99
C VAL A 459 -80.43 7.80 -1.67
N VAL A 460 -80.44 8.91 -0.94
CA VAL A 460 -81.65 9.71 -0.73
C VAL A 460 -81.92 10.45 -2.03
N LEU A 461 -83.00 10.10 -2.71
CA LEU A 461 -83.51 10.73 -3.94
C LEU A 461 -83.90 12.20 -3.72
#